data_AF-A0A124G4Y6-F1
#
_entry.id   AF-A0A124G4Y6-F1
#
_cell.length_a   1.000
_cell.length_b   1.000
_cell.length_c   1.000
_cell.angle_alpha   90.00
_cell.angle_beta   90.00
_cell.angle_gamma   90.00
#
_symmetry.space_group_name_H-M   'P 1'
#
loop_
_entity.id
_entity.type
_entity.pdbx_description
1 polymer ?
#
loop_
_entity_poly.entity_id
_entity_poly.type
_entity_poly.pdbx_seq_one_letter_code
_entity_poly.pdbx_strand_id
1 'polypeptide(L)'
;MRTSNRDRRGHIIAALCLALILISAPATAEEAVFRVLPDGTAYEASIEVSGDTYTLWTPGLLGERVPLQVEDLEVLGPMGPVEYREEGRGVITFPEGNYTISYRVPVRNNQLVAAFDTPYNVTVVLPPVFKVDNPLIGMVSTGGVVSPGPNETTEIAWEGARVVEVRFYTPDREILLVFPLLISRRRGGR
;
A
#
# COMPACT_ATOMS: atom_id res chain seq x y z
N MET A 1 48.83 -0.57 -48.24
CA MET A 1 47.42 -0.20 -47.96
C MET A 1 46.91 -1.03 -46.79
N ARG A 2 46.71 -0.45 -45.61
CA ARG A 2 46.11 -1.13 -44.45
C ARG A 2 44.69 -0.61 -44.26
N THR A 3 43.70 -1.48 -44.41
CA THR A 3 42.29 -1.19 -44.22
C THR A 3 41.90 -1.21 -42.74
N SER A 4 40.93 -0.36 -42.43
CA SER A 4 40.61 0.21 -41.12
C SER A 4 39.81 -0.75 -40.24
N ASN A 5 40.38 -1.10 -39.08
CA ASN A 5 39.74 -1.83 -37.97
C ASN A 5 38.84 -0.88 -37.13
N ARG A 6 37.77 -0.34 -37.72
CA ARG A 6 36.84 0.58 -37.02
C ARG A 6 35.42 0.02 -36.80
N ASP A 7 34.95 -0.91 -37.63
CA ASP A 7 33.56 -1.40 -37.53
C ASP A 7 33.28 -2.35 -36.36
N ARG A 8 34.27 -3.11 -35.88
CA ARG A 8 34.04 -4.06 -34.78
C ARG A 8 33.71 -3.40 -33.43
N ARG A 9 34.16 -2.16 -33.20
CA ARG A 9 33.95 -1.47 -31.92
C ARG A 9 32.52 -0.95 -31.75
N GLY A 10 31.86 -0.55 -32.84
CA GLY A 10 30.47 -0.06 -32.81
C GLY A 10 29.47 -1.15 -32.46
N HIS A 11 29.66 -2.35 -33.02
CA HIS A 11 28.79 -3.50 -32.74
C HIS A 11 28.89 -4.01 -31.30
N ILE A 12 30.09 -3.97 -30.71
CA ILE A 12 30.29 -4.38 -29.32
C ILE A 12 29.58 -3.41 -28.36
N ILE A 13 29.65 -2.10 -28.62
CA ILE A 13 28.98 -1.08 -27.79
C ILE A 13 27.46 -1.16 -27.93
N ALA A 14 26.94 -1.33 -29.16
CA ALA A 14 25.51 -1.48 -29.41
C ALA A 14 24.94 -2.76 -28.76
N ALA A 15 25.66 -3.88 -28.81
CA ALA A 15 25.25 -5.13 -28.15
C ALA A 15 25.28 -5.02 -26.63
N LEU A 16 26.24 -4.29 -26.06
CA LEU A 16 26.32 -4.07 -24.61
C LEU A 16 25.16 -3.21 -24.08
N CYS A 17 24.75 -2.18 -24.84
CA CYS A 17 23.59 -1.35 -24.50
C CYS A 17 22.26 -2.13 -24.60
N LEU A 18 22.12 -3.01 -25.60
CA LEU A 18 20.93 -3.86 -25.74
C LEU A 18 20.85 -4.92 -24.62
N ALA A 19 22.00 -5.47 -24.19
CA ALA A 19 22.06 -6.39 -23.06
C ALA A 19 21.72 -5.69 -21.73
N LEU A 20 22.13 -4.44 -21.52
CA LEU A 20 21.80 -3.67 -20.32
C LEU A 20 20.31 -3.35 -20.20
N ILE A 21 19.61 -3.11 -21.33
CA ILE A 21 18.16 -2.85 -21.36
C ILE A 21 17.36 -4.14 -21.09
N LEU A 22 17.88 -5.31 -21.44
CA LEU A 22 17.23 -6.61 -21.18
C LEU A 22 17.41 -7.12 -19.74
N ILE A 23 18.40 -6.60 -18.99
CA ILE A 23 18.62 -6.97 -17.57
C ILE A 23 17.83 -6.08 -16.61
N SER A 24 17.39 -4.89 -17.06
CA SER A 24 16.45 -4.07 -16.31
C SER A 24 15.01 -4.54 -16.53
N ALA A 25 14.71 -5.81 -16.26
CA ALA A 25 13.34 -6.14 -15.90
C ALA A 25 13.03 -5.31 -14.64
N PRO A 26 11.95 -4.51 -14.60
CA PRO A 26 11.53 -3.95 -13.34
C PRO A 26 11.37 -5.14 -12.40
N ALA A 27 12.03 -5.10 -11.24
CA ALA A 27 11.68 -6.00 -10.17
C ALA A 27 10.19 -5.74 -9.93
N THR A 28 9.34 -6.67 -10.36
CA THR A 28 7.90 -6.59 -10.13
C THR A 28 7.74 -6.60 -8.62
N ALA A 29 7.43 -5.44 -8.06
CA ALA A 29 7.10 -5.34 -6.64
C ALA A 29 5.88 -6.23 -6.40
N GLU A 30 5.92 -6.98 -5.30
CA GLU A 30 4.80 -7.83 -4.87
C GLU A 30 3.54 -6.98 -4.64
N GLU A 31 2.36 -7.59 -4.76
CA GLU A 31 1.09 -6.88 -4.60
C GLU A 31 0.59 -6.88 -3.16
N ALA A 32 0.04 -5.75 -2.73
CA ALA A 32 -0.62 -5.59 -1.44
C ALA A 32 -1.96 -4.87 -1.63
N VAL A 33 -3.05 -5.56 -1.31
CA VAL A 33 -4.41 -5.02 -1.44
C VAL A 33 -5.05 -4.87 -0.07
N PHE A 34 -5.59 -3.69 0.20
CA PHE A 34 -6.32 -3.37 1.42
C PHE A 34 -7.75 -2.95 1.07
N ARG A 35 -8.75 -3.55 1.72
CA ARG A 35 -10.17 -3.23 1.53
C ARG A 35 -10.75 -2.75 2.85
N VAL A 36 -11.08 -1.47 2.94
CA VAL A 36 -11.76 -0.93 4.13
C VAL A 36 -13.20 -1.44 4.14
N LEU A 37 -13.67 -1.93 5.28
CA LEU A 37 -15.03 -2.44 5.41
C LEU A 37 -16.06 -1.30 5.36
N PRO A 38 -17.32 -1.56 4.92
CA PRO A 38 -18.34 -0.53 4.76
C PRO A 38 -18.66 0.29 6.01
N ASP A 39 -18.47 -0.29 7.18
CA ASP A 39 -18.68 0.36 8.49
C ASP A 39 -17.46 1.19 8.94
N GLY A 40 -16.32 1.07 8.24
CA GLY A 40 -15.05 1.73 8.55
C GLY A 40 -14.37 1.26 9.83
N THR A 41 -14.80 0.14 10.41
CA THR A 41 -14.28 -0.34 11.70
C THR A 41 -13.03 -1.21 11.55
N ALA A 42 -12.85 -1.80 10.37
CA ALA A 42 -11.70 -2.63 10.04
C ALA A 42 -11.37 -2.56 8.54
N TYR A 43 -10.22 -3.12 8.17
CA TYR A 43 -9.88 -3.43 6.80
C TYR A 43 -9.40 -4.88 6.68
N GLU A 44 -9.59 -5.44 5.49
CA GLU A 44 -9.03 -6.73 5.09
C GLU A 44 -7.80 -6.48 4.23
N ALA A 45 -6.73 -7.20 4.51
CA ALA A 45 -5.48 -7.17 3.76
C ALA A 45 -5.30 -8.49 3.00
N SER A 46 -4.72 -8.40 1.81
CA SER A 46 -4.29 -9.52 0.97
C SER A 46 -2.93 -9.16 0.39
N ILE A 47 -1.88 -9.80 0.92
CA ILE A 47 -0.48 -9.45 0.63
C ILE A 47 0.20 -10.63 -0.04
N GLU A 48 0.73 -10.45 -1.23
CA GLU A 48 1.61 -11.44 -1.88
C GLU A 48 2.97 -11.45 -1.19
N VAL A 49 3.51 -12.63 -0.94
CA VAL A 49 4.83 -12.77 -0.31
C VAL A 49 5.61 -13.90 -0.97
N SER A 50 6.92 -13.69 -1.15
CA SER A 50 7.87 -14.72 -1.52
C SER A 50 8.90 -14.94 -0.41
N GLY A 51 9.02 -16.17 0.06
CA GLY A 51 9.96 -16.56 1.11
C GLY A 51 9.36 -17.55 2.10
N ASP A 52 9.92 -17.57 3.31
CA ASP A 52 9.55 -18.46 4.42
C ASP A 52 9.05 -17.70 5.67
N THR A 53 9.06 -16.37 5.62
CA THR A 53 8.82 -15.51 6.78
C THR A 53 8.10 -14.24 6.35
N TYR A 54 7.17 -13.77 7.18
CA TYR A 54 6.55 -12.45 7.03
C TYR A 54 6.40 -11.75 8.37
N THR A 55 6.53 -10.43 8.37
CA THR A 55 6.40 -9.61 9.60
C THR A 55 5.20 -8.68 9.49
N LEU A 56 4.26 -8.84 10.40
CA LEU A 56 3.08 -8.01 10.61
C LEU A 56 3.43 -6.88 11.57
N TRP A 57 3.66 -5.67 11.05
CA TRP A 57 4.02 -4.51 11.85
C TRP A 57 3.46 -3.20 11.28
N THR A 58 3.44 -2.18 12.12
CA THR A 58 3.07 -0.81 11.76
C THR A 58 4.01 0.17 12.47
N PRO A 59 4.30 1.35 11.88
CA PRO A 59 5.09 2.37 12.56
C PRO A 59 4.35 2.94 13.77
N GLY A 60 5.04 3.00 14.91
CA GLY A 60 4.59 3.66 16.13
C GLY A 60 4.85 5.17 16.09
N LEU A 61 4.55 5.85 17.21
CA LEU A 61 4.56 7.32 17.28
C LEU A 61 5.96 7.93 17.09
N LEU A 62 7.01 7.19 17.40
CA LEU A 62 8.41 7.59 17.24
C LEU A 62 9.08 6.88 16.05
N GLY A 63 8.29 6.22 15.20
CA GLY A 63 8.76 5.44 14.06
C GLY A 63 9.28 4.04 14.43
N GLU A 64 9.11 3.62 15.68
CA GLU A 64 9.44 2.26 16.13
C GLU A 64 8.51 1.22 15.46
N ARG A 65 8.99 -0.01 15.30
CA ARG A 65 8.15 -1.09 14.78
C ARG A 65 7.26 -1.63 15.90
N VAL A 66 5.95 -1.54 15.70
CA VAL A 66 4.95 -2.10 16.61
C VAL A 66 4.32 -3.33 15.95
N PRO A 67 4.28 -4.49 16.62
CA PRO A 67 3.58 -5.67 16.11
C PRO A 67 2.12 -5.35 15.80
N LEU A 68 1.71 -5.64 14.57
CA LEU A 68 0.33 -5.39 14.14
C LEU A 68 -0.57 -6.44 14.79
N GLN A 69 -1.65 -5.97 15.45
CA GLN A 69 -2.67 -6.86 15.98
C GLN A 69 -3.65 -7.18 14.85
N VAL A 70 -3.73 -8.46 14.50
CA VAL A 70 -4.54 -8.93 13.37
C VAL A 70 -5.54 -9.99 13.81
N GLU A 71 -6.63 -10.10 13.06
CA GLU A 71 -7.66 -11.12 13.19
C GLU A 71 -7.70 -11.94 11.90
N ASP A 72 -8.25 -13.16 11.97
CA ASP A 72 -8.50 -14.01 10.79
C ASP A 72 -7.26 -14.19 9.88
N LEU A 73 -6.08 -14.39 10.48
CA LEU A 73 -4.81 -14.55 9.76
C LEU A 73 -4.74 -15.92 9.07
N GLU A 74 -4.62 -15.90 7.75
CA GLU A 74 -4.45 -17.08 6.91
C GLU A 74 -3.26 -16.92 5.95
N VAL A 75 -2.56 -18.02 5.69
CA VAL A 75 -1.52 -18.11 4.67
C VAL A 75 -2.02 -19.04 3.57
N LEU A 76 -2.23 -18.51 2.37
CA LEU A 76 -2.80 -19.22 1.24
C LEU A 76 -1.70 -19.51 0.21
N GLY A 77 -1.48 -20.79 -0.06
CA GLY A 77 -0.63 -21.25 -1.15
C GLY A 77 -1.44 -21.63 -2.39
N PRO A 78 -0.76 -22.02 -3.48
CA PRO A 78 -1.41 -22.43 -4.74
C PRO A 78 -2.38 -23.61 -4.60
N MET A 79 -2.19 -24.44 -3.57
CA MET A 79 -3.02 -25.63 -3.30
C MET A 79 -4.03 -25.41 -2.16
N GLY A 80 -4.15 -24.19 -1.62
CA GLY A 80 -5.01 -23.85 -0.50
C GLY A 80 -4.24 -23.40 0.75
N PRO A 81 -4.90 -23.38 1.92
CA PRO A 81 -4.31 -22.93 3.17
C PRO A 81 -3.07 -23.72 3.57
N VAL A 82 -2.08 -23.02 4.13
CA VAL A 82 -0.82 -23.56 4.59
C VAL A 82 -0.65 -23.26 6.08
N GLU A 83 -0.14 -24.24 6.82
CA GLU A 83 0.18 -24.04 8.24
C GLU A 83 1.34 -23.06 8.39
N TYR A 84 1.19 -22.12 9.32
CA TYR A 84 2.23 -21.18 9.74
C TYR A 84 2.47 -21.29 11.24
N ARG A 85 3.59 -20.72 11.70
CA ARG A 85 3.93 -20.60 13.12
C ARG A 85 4.13 -19.14 13.48
N GLU A 86 3.58 -18.72 14.61
CA GLU A 86 3.87 -17.42 15.19
C GLU A 86 5.13 -17.50 16.06
N GLU A 87 6.18 -16.78 15.66
CA GLU A 87 7.43 -16.65 16.43
C GLU A 87 7.37 -15.50 17.45
N GLY A 88 6.22 -14.80 17.50
CA GLY A 88 5.98 -13.65 18.35
C GLY A 88 6.40 -12.32 17.71
N ARG A 89 5.96 -11.21 18.32
CA ARG A 89 6.19 -9.83 17.85
C ARG A 89 5.75 -9.59 16.38
N GLY A 90 4.69 -10.27 15.96
CA GLY A 90 4.14 -10.16 14.61
C GLY A 90 4.91 -10.92 13.54
N VAL A 91 5.89 -11.76 13.91
CA VAL A 91 6.62 -12.59 12.95
C VAL A 91 5.89 -13.92 12.78
N ILE A 92 5.63 -14.29 11.54
CA ILE A 92 5.13 -15.62 11.16
C ILE A 92 6.10 -16.31 10.22
N THR A 93 6.21 -17.63 10.36
CA THR A 93 7.03 -18.50 9.51
C THR A 93 6.17 -19.57 8.85
N PHE A 94 6.53 -19.93 7.62
CA PHE A 94 5.85 -20.92 6.78
C PHE A 94 6.90 -21.59 5.86
N PRO A 95 6.58 -22.72 5.20
CA PRO A 95 7.49 -23.33 4.24
C PRO A 95 7.92 -22.32 3.16
N GLU A 96 9.14 -22.41 2.66
CA GLU A 96 9.62 -21.51 1.61
C GLU A 96 8.77 -21.62 0.32
N GLY A 97 8.30 -20.48 -0.19
CA GLY A 97 7.47 -20.44 -1.39
C GLY A 97 6.82 -19.09 -1.66
N ASN A 98 5.82 -19.10 -2.54
CA ASN A 98 5.03 -17.91 -2.87
C ASN A 98 3.62 -18.08 -2.34
N TYR A 99 3.18 -17.13 -1.52
CA TYR A 99 1.93 -17.20 -0.79
C TYR A 99 1.17 -15.88 -0.84
N THR A 100 -0.09 -15.94 -0.48
CA THR A 100 -0.91 -14.77 -0.17
C THR A 100 -1.26 -14.82 1.31
N ILE A 101 -0.88 -13.79 2.04
CA ILE A 101 -1.24 -13.63 3.45
C ILE A 101 -2.47 -12.74 3.52
N SER A 102 -3.54 -13.27 4.09
CA SER A 102 -4.76 -12.51 4.35
C SER A 102 -5.01 -12.33 5.83
N TYR A 103 -5.45 -11.15 6.22
CA TYR A 103 -5.76 -10.84 7.61
C TYR A 103 -6.69 -9.62 7.72
N ARG A 104 -7.32 -9.46 8.87
CA ARG A 104 -8.15 -8.31 9.20
C ARG A 104 -7.50 -7.45 10.29
N VAL A 105 -7.66 -6.13 10.20
CA VAL A 105 -7.14 -5.19 11.20
C VAL A 105 -8.20 -4.15 11.56
N PRO A 106 -8.43 -3.89 12.87
CA PRO A 106 -9.27 -2.79 13.30
C PRO A 106 -8.70 -1.43 12.87
N VAL A 107 -9.53 -0.62 12.24
CA VAL A 107 -9.23 0.77 11.89
C VAL A 107 -9.42 1.66 13.11
N ARG A 108 -8.46 2.55 13.36
CA ARG A 108 -8.58 3.61 14.36
C ARG A 108 -8.50 4.97 13.69
N ASN A 109 -9.34 5.90 14.12
CA ASN A 109 -9.36 7.28 13.63
C ASN A 109 -9.57 7.44 12.11
N ASN A 110 -10.17 6.45 11.44
CA ASN A 110 -10.30 6.38 9.98
C ASN A 110 -8.96 6.54 9.26
N GLN A 111 -7.92 5.94 9.83
CA GLN A 111 -6.56 5.98 9.33
C GLN A 111 -6.09 4.55 9.08
N LEU A 112 -5.55 4.34 7.88
CA LEU A 112 -4.88 3.12 7.47
C LEU A 112 -3.42 3.46 7.23
N VAL A 113 -2.52 2.71 7.87
CA VAL A 113 -1.08 2.80 7.64
C VAL A 113 -0.57 1.39 7.37
N ALA A 114 0.07 1.20 6.23
CA ALA A 114 0.76 -0.05 5.90
C ALA A 114 2.24 0.24 5.66
N ALA A 115 3.10 -0.64 6.18
CA ALA A 115 4.54 -0.51 6.06
C ALA A 115 5.18 -1.88 5.79
N PHE A 116 6.21 -1.86 4.95
CA PHE A 116 6.84 -3.05 4.38
C PHE A 116 8.37 -2.91 4.42
N ASP A 117 9.06 -4.04 4.55
CA ASP A 117 10.53 -4.08 4.52
C ASP A 117 11.08 -3.92 3.09
N THR A 118 10.33 -4.43 2.12
CA THR A 118 10.55 -4.28 0.67
C THR A 118 9.45 -3.42 0.04
N PRO A 119 9.68 -2.81 -1.14
CA PRO A 119 8.65 -2.07 -1.85
C PRO A 119 7.52 -2.98 -2.39
N TYR A 120 6.27 -2.53 -2.28
CA TYR A 120 5.06 -3.20 -2.78
C TYR A 120 4.28 -2.31 -3.76
N ASN A 121 3.56 -2.94 -4.68
CA ASN A 121 2.46 -2.29 -5.38
C ASN A 121 1.23 -2.34 -4.49
N VAL A 122 0.84 -1.18 -3.95
CA VAL A 122 -0.19 -1.10 -2.92
C VAL A 122 -1.48 -0.56 -3.52
N THR A 123 -2.60 -1.24 -3.29
CA THR A 123 -3.94 -0.75 -3.62
C THR A 123 -4.80 -0.70 -2.36
N VAL A 124 -5.34 0.47 -2.04
CA VAL A 124 -6.34 0.66 -0.99
C VAL A 124 -7.69 0.92 -1.63
N VAL A 125 -8.70 0.13 -1.27
CA VAL A 125 -10.08 0.26 -1.74
C VAL A 125 -10.95 0.79 -0.61
N LEU A 126 -11.56 1.94 -0.84
CA LEU A 126 -12.49 2.59 0.07
C LEU A 126 -13.94 2.43 -0.41
N PRO A 127 -14.86 2.05 0.49
CA PRO A 127 -16.30 2.08 0.21
C PRO A 127 -16.81 3.48 -0.18
N PRO A 128 -17.93 3.59 -0.92
CA PRO A 128 -18.46 4.86 -1.42
C PRO A 128 -18.78 5.91 -0.34
N VAL A 129 -19.07 5.44 0.88
CA VAL A 129 -19.38 6.29 2.05
C VAL A 129 -18.15 7.08 2.54
N PHE A 130 -16.95 6.66 2.18
CA PHE A 130 -15.71 7.31 2.59
C PHE A 130 -15.13 8.19 1.48
N LYS A 131 -14.48 9.26 1.91
CA LYS A 131 -13.85 10.28 1.07
C LYS A 131 -12.44 10.58 1.58
N VAL A 132 -11.60 11.15 0.70
CA VAL A 132 -10.18 11.48 0.96
C VAL A 132 -9.77 12.83 0.39
N ASP A 133 -10.66 13.50 -0.34
CA ASP A 133 -10.38 14.65 -1.19
C ASP A 133 -10.28 15.98 -0.42
N ASN A 134 -10.88 16.09 0.77
CA ASN A 134 -10.74 17.27 1.60
C ASN A 134 -9.41 17.26 2.38
N PRO A 135 -8.45 18.16 2.06
CA PRO A 135 -7.11 18.14 2.65
C PRO A 135 -7.07 18.52 4.14
N LEU A 136 -8.16 19.00 4.73
CA LEU A 136 -8.22 19.34 6.15
C LEU A 136 -8.51 18.12 7.04
N ILE A 137 -9.13 17.08 6.49
CA ILE A 137 -9.60 15.92 7.25
C ILE A 137 -9.31 14.57 6.58
N GLY A 138 -9.00 14.58 5.29
CA GLY A 138 -8.47 13.45 4.53
C GLY A 138 -6.99 13.63 4.22
N MET A 139 -6.34 12.51 3.88
CA MET A 139 -4.95 12.50 3.44
C MET A 139 -4.66 11.26 2.62
N VAL A 140 -3.84 11.42 1.58
CA VAL A 140 -3.21 10.32 0.84
C VAL A 140 -1.72 10.59 0.85
N SER A 141 -0.91 9.63 1.30
CA SER A 141 0.54 9.78 1.34
C SER A 141 1.13 9.97 -0.07
N THR A 142 2.32 10.57 -0.13
CA THR A 142 3.02 10.84 -1.40
C THR A 142 3.13 9.61 -2.28
N GLY A 143 2.94 9.79 -3.60
CA GLY A 143 2.94 8.72 -4.60
C GLY A 143 1.60 8.05 -4.81
N GLY A 144 0.59 8.33 -3.97
CA GLY A 144 -0.73 7.75 -4.10
C GLY A 144 -1.54 8.40 -5.21
N VAL A 145 -2.10 7.59 -6.10
CA VAL A 145 -2.99 8.01 -7.17
C VAL A 145 -4.41 7.59 -6.82
N VAL A 146 -5.33 8.54 -6.71
CA VAL A 146 -6.74 8.30 -6.42
C VAL A 146 -7.52 8.16 -7.72
N SER A 147 -8.29 7.09 -7.85
CA SER A 147 -9.12 6.79 -9.01
C SER A 147 -10.49 6.22 -8.61
N PRO A 148 -11.53 6.39 -9.44
CA PRO A 148 -12.79 5.69 -9.25
C PRO A 148 -12.59 4.18 -9.48
N GLY A 149 -13.06 3.37 -8.54
CA GLY A 149 -13.12 1.92 -8.65
C GLY A 149 -14.51 1.42 -9.08
N PRO A 150 -14.68 0.10 -9.19
CA PRO A 150 -15.99 -0.50 -9.48
C PRO A 150 -16.98 -0.22 -8.32
N ASN A 151 -18.29 -0.27 -8.60
CA ASN A 151 -19.33 -0.07 -7.58
C ASN A 151 -19.18 1.25 -6.78
N GLU A 152 -18.72 2.32 -7.43
CA GLU A 152 -18.51 3.65 -6.82
C GLU A 152 -17.50 3.68 -5.67
N THR A 153 -16.68 2.63 -5.55
CA THR A 153 -15.55 2.61 -4.62
C THR A 153 -14.49 3.63 -5.04
N THR A 154 -13.65 4.04 -4.10
CA THR A 154 -12.47 4.84 -4.39
C THR A 154 -11.24 3.95 -4.25
N GLU A 155 -10.44 3.84 -5.31
CA GLU A 155 -9.19 3.11 -5.31
C GLU A 155 -8.03 4.08 -5.18
N ILE A 156 -7.03 3.72 -4.39
CA ILE A 156 -5.83 4.51 -4.18
C ILE A 156 -4.63 3.59 -4.38
N ALA A 157 -3.80 3.90 -5.39
CA ALA A 157 -2.72 3.04 -5.81
C ALA A 157 -1.34 3.70 -5.64
N TRP A 158 -0.36 2.90 -5.22
CA TRP A 158 1.06 3.27 -5.19
C TRP A 158 1.87 2.21 -5.92
N GLU A 159 2.83 2.64 -6.74
CA GLU A 159 3.81 1.76 -7.37
C GLU A 159 5.10 1.74 -6.53
N GLY A 160 5.50 0.56 -6.06
CA GLY A 160 6.75 0.37 -5.32
C GLY A 160 6.87 1.19 -4.01
N ALA A 161 5.82 1.24 -3.20
CA ALA A 161 5.83 1.92 -1.90
C ALA A 161 6.27 1.01 -0.75
N ARG A 162 7.07 1.55 0.17
CA ARG A 162 7.40 0.89 1.45
C ARG A 162 6.50 1.30 2.59
N VAL A 163 5.89 2.47 2.50
CA VAL A 163 4.98 3.01 3.50
C VAL A 163 3.88 3.74 2.76
N VAL A 164 2.63 3.43 3.09
CA VAL A 164 1.47 4.16 2.61
C VAL A 164 0.61 4.57 3.79
N GLU A 165 -0.05 5.71 3.64
CA GLU A 165 -0.99 6.21 4.63
C GLU A 165 -2.21 6.82 3.94
N VAL A 166 -3.38 6.43 4.43
CA VAL A 166 -4.67 6.99 4.02
C VAL A 166 -5.44 7.42 5.24
N ARG A 167 -5.87 8.67 5.25
CA ARG A 167 -6.87 9.19 6.19
C ARG A 167 -8.14 9.48 5.43
N PHE A 168 -9.22 8.81 5.82
CA PHE A 168 -10.50 8.91 5.16
C PHE A 168 -11.58 9.41 6.12
N TYR A 169 -12.69 9.90 5.59
CA TYR A 169 -13.76 10.48 6.39
C TYR A 169 -15.13 10.24 5.76
N THR A 170 -16.17 10.33 6.57
CA THR A 170 -17.55 10.35 6.08
C THR A 170 -17.96 11.79 5.76
N PRO A 171 -18.79 12.04 4.73
CA PRO A 171 -19.24 13.38 4.36
C PRO A 171 -19.82 14.21 5.51
N ASP A 172 -20.46 13.57 6.49
CA ASP A 172 -21.00 14.26 7.68
C ASP A 172 -19.92 15.01 8.49
N ARG A 173 -18.65 14.56 8.44
CA ARG A 173 -17.54 15.26 9.08
C ARG A 173 -17.20 16.59 8.42
N GLU A 174 -17.49 16.78 7.13
CA GLU A 174 -17.28 18.07 6.46
C GLU A 174 -18.24 19.14 6.97
N ILE A 175 -19.50 18.76 7.23
CA ILE A 175 -20.54 19.67 7.72
C ILE A 175 -20.13 20.28 9.07
N LEU A 176 -19.46 19.50 9.92
CA LEU A 176 -18.94 19.96 11.21
C LEU A 176 -17.83 21.02 11.07
N LEU A 177 -17.06 21.04 9.98
CA LEU A 177 -16.07 22.09 9.71
C LEU A 177 -16.72 23.41 9.30
N VAL A 178 -17.91 23.37 8.69
CA VAL A 178 -18.60 24.56 8.16
C VAL A 178 -19.36 25.31 9.26
N PHE A 179 -19.85 24.62 10.28
CA PHE A 179 -20.67 25.23 11.35
C PHE A 179 -19.96 26.34 12.16
N PRO A 180 -18.67 26.22 12.55
CA PRO A 180 -17.94 27.30 13.21
C PRO A 180 -17.64 28.49 12.28
N LEU A 181 -17.40 28.24 10.98
CA LEU A 181 -17.08 29.28 9.99
C LEU A 181 -18.29 30.16 9.65
N LEU A 182 -19.50 29.61 9.65
CA LEU A 182 -20.73 30.39 9.51
C LEU A 182 -21.01 31.30 10.71
N ILE A 183 -20.63 30.87 11.92
CA ILE A 183 -20.80 31.66 13.14
C ILE A 183 -19.79 32.82 13.20
N SER A 184 -18.55 32.62 12.74
CA SER A 184 -17.54 33.69 12.73
C SER A 184 -17.88 34.79 11.71
N ARG A 185 -18.40 34.43 10.53
CA ARG A 185 -18.82 35.41 9.52
C ARG A 185 -20.02 36.26 9.95
N ARG A 186 -20.89 35.75 10.83
CA ARG A 186 -22.05 36.51 11.34
C ARG A 186 -21.71 37.49 12.48
N ARG A 187 -20.53 37.39 13.10
CA ARG A 187 -20.11 38.29 14.20
C ARG A 187 -19.13 39.39 13.80
N GLY A 188 -18.59 39.37 12.58
CA GLY A 188 -17.62 40.37 12.11
C GLY A 188 -18.20 41.57 11.34
N GLY A 189 -19.53 41.71 11.24
CA GLY A 189 -20.19 42.82 10.56
C GLY A 189 -20.90 43.75 11.54
N ARG A 190 -20.15 44.65 12.18
CA ARG A 190 -20.66 45.89 12.78
C ARG A 190 -19.62 46.97 12.65
#